data_AF-A0A5D2WIG3-F1
#
_entry.id   AF-A0A5D2WIG3-F1
#
_cell.length_a   1.000
_cell.length_b   1.000
_cell.length_c   1.000
_cell.angle_alpha   90.00
_cell.angle_beta   90.00
_cell.angle_gamma   90.00
#
_symmetry.space_group_name_H-M   'P 1'
#
loop_
_entity.id
_entity.type
_entity.pdbx_description
1 polymer ?
#
loop_
_entity_poly.entity_id
_entity_poly.type
_entity_poly.pdbx_seq_one_letter_code
_entity_poly.pdbx_strand_id
1 'polypeptide(L)'
;MKSYKLSELSHVEVESLKARPRIDFSSIFSVIQPIVDDVRSRGDAAVRVYTEKFDKVELEKIVENVSELPYPELDPTIKEAFDVAYDNIYAFHLAQKSVEKSVENMKGVRCKRVARSIGSVGLYVPGGTAVLPSTALMLSVPAQIAGCKTVVLATPPGQDGNICKEVLYCAKKAGVTHILKAGGAQAISAMAWGTESCPKVEKIFGPGNQYVTAAKMILQNSEAMISIDMPAGPSEVLVIADKLASPVHIAADLLSQAYLNQKRILSRSCQSDSRNQILLCSYSLTISWSRINQAFHRSKRGDAVLDHLLSLLLRIESLLSMNVSHLC
;
A
#
# COMPACT_ATOMS: atom_id res chain seq x y z
N MET A 1 23.52 -11.90 -2.46
CA MET A 1 22.84 -10.90 -3.31
C MET A 1 23.47 -10.96 -4.70
N LYS A 2 22.70 -10.99 -5.78
CA LYS A 2 23.26 -10.96 -7.14
C LYS A 2 23.68 -9.52 -7.48
N SER A 3 24.86 -9.35 -8.07
CA SER A 3 25.41 -8.05 -8.47
C SER A 3 25.63 -8.01 -9.98
N TYR A 4 25.36 -6.86 -10.58
CA TYR A 4 25.39 -6.56 -12.00
C TYR A 4 26.08 -5.22 -12.20
N LYS A 5 26.53 -4.91 -13.41
CA LYS A 5 27.02 -3.57 -13.75
C LYS A 5 26.31 -3.10 -15.00
N LEU A 6 25.62 -1.96 -14.94
CA LEU A 6 24.74 -1.52 -16.02
C LEU A 6 25.48 -1.37 -17.36
N SER A 7 26.75 -0.95 -17.33
CA SER A 7 27.60 -0.81 -18.52
C SER A 7 27.97 -2.12 -19.19
N GLU A 8 27.84 -3.25 -18.49
CA GLU A 8 28.18 -4.59 -18.97
C GLU A 8 26.93 -5.38 -19.42
N LEU A 9 25.73 -4.78 -19.30
CA LEU A 9 24.47 -5.43 -19.68
C LEU A 9 24.01 -4.98 -21.07
N SER A 10 23.52 -5.93 -21.85
CA SER A 10 22.73 -5.67 -23.04
C SER A 10 21.37 -5.05 -22.69
N HIS A 11 20.73 -4.41 -23.67
CA HIS A 11 19.37 -3.88 -23.50
C HIS A 11 18.38 -4.97 -23.06
N VAL A 12 18.51 -6.20 -23.59
CA VAL A 12 17.64 -7.33 -23.24
C VAL A 12 17.83 -7.75 -21.79
N GLU A 13 19.07 -7.77 -21.30
CA GLU A 13 19.35 -8.08 -19.90
C GLU A 13 18.76 -6.99 -19.00
N VAL A 14 18.96 -5.71 -19.31
CA VAL A 14 18.35 -4.59 -18.56
C VAL A 14 16.83 -4.68 -18.53
N GLU A 15 16.17 -5.05 -19.63
CA GLU A 15 14.72 -5.27 -19.62
C GLU A 15 14.32 -6.46 -18.74
N SER A 16 15.10 -7.55 -18.75
CA SER A 16 14.83 -8.71 -17.89
C SER A 16 14.91 -8.39 -16.39
N LEU A 17 15.75 -7.40 -16.03
CA LEU A 17 15.90 -6.93 -14.66
C LEU A 17 14.66 -6.19 -14.12
N LYS A 18 13.84 -5.62 -15.01
CA LYS A 18 12.58 -4.99 -14.63
C LYS A 18 11.46 -6.00 -14.35
N ALA A 19 11.67 -7.26 -14.73
CA ALA A 19 10.66 -8.30 -14.54
C ALA A 19 10.47 -8.56 -13.05
N ARG A 20 9.30 -8.15 -12.53
CA ARG A 20 8.88 -8.53 -11.19
C ARG A 20 8.53 -10.01 -11.16
N PRO A 21 8.68 -10.69 -10.01
CA PRO A 21 8.12 -12.03 -9.83
C PRO A 21 6.62 -11.98 -10.12
N ARG A 22 6.21 -12.43 -11.31
CA ARG A 22 4.81 -12.38 -11.72
C ARG A 22 4.01 -13.36 -10.87
N ILE A 23 2.99 -12.85 -10.22
CA ILE A 23 1.93 -13.66 -9.65
C ILE A 23 1.00 -14.00 -10.81
N ASP A 24 0.83 -15.29 -11.07
CA ASP A 24 -0.19 -15.74 -12.03
C ASP A 24 -1.57 -15.57 -11.38
N PHE A 25 -2.24 -14.46 -11.72
CA PHE A 25 -3.57 -14.17 -11.20
C PHE A 25 -4.64 -15.13 -11.74
N SER A 26 -4.43 -15.76 -12.90
CA SER A 26 -5.46 -16.61 -13.52
C SER A 26 -5.79 -17.83 -12.66
N SER A 27 -4.76 -18.48 -12.10
CA SER A 27 -4.92 -19.58 -11.14
C SER A 27 -5.46 -19.14 -9.78
N ILE A 28 -5.23 -17.90 -9.37
CA ILE A 28 -5.80 -17.35 -8.13
C ILE A 28 -7.28 -16.99 -8.31
N PHE A 29 -7.68 -16.50 -9.47
CA PHE A 29 -9.06 -16.12 -9.74
C PHE A 29 -10.02 -17.30 -9.60
N SER A 30 -9.65 -18.50 -10.04
CA SER A 30 -10.49 -19.69 -9.88
C SER A 30 -10.69 -20.10 -8.42
N VAL A 31 -9.76 -19.77 -7.53
CA VAL A 31 -9.87 -20.01 -6.08
C VAL A 31 -10.74 -18.94 -5.41
N ILE A 32 -10.68 -17.70 -5.90
CA ILE A 32 -11.34 -16.55 -5.27
C ILE A 32 -12.77 -16.34 -5.77
N GLN A 33 -13.05 -16.66 -7.03
CA GLN A 33 -14.38 -16.50 -7.62
C GLN A 33 -15.49 -17.22 -6.81
N PRO A 34 -15.32 -18.48 -6.37
CA PRO A 34 -16.32 -19.15 -5.54
C PRO A 34 -16.59 -18.42 -4.22
N ILE A 35 -15.57 -17.84 -3.58
CA ILE A 35 -15.73 -17.09 -2.32
C ILE A 35 -16.52 -15.81 -2.57
N VAL A 36 -16.22 -15.11 -3.67
CA VAL A 36 -16.91 -13.87 -4.05
C VAL A 36 -18.39 -14.15 -4.30
N ASP A 37 -18.70 -15.18 -5.11
CA ASP A 37 -20.07 -15.54 -5.48
C ASP A 37 -20.87 -16.09 -4.28
N ASP A 38 -20.20 -16.81 -3.37
CA ASP A 38 -20.83 -17.33 -2.15
C ASP A 38 -21.25 -16.19 -1.20
N VAL A 39 -20.39 -15.18 -1.01
CA VAL A 39 -20.75 -13.99 -0.22
C VAL A 39 -21.86 -13.19 -0.89
N ARG A 40 -21.87 -13.08 -2.22
CA ARG A 40 -22.95 -12.42 -2.95
C ARG A 40 -24.30 -13.10 -2.74
N SER A 41 -24.31 -14.44 -2.68
CA SER A 41 -25.55 -15.22 -2.59
C SER A 41 -26.05 -15.44 -1.15
N ARG A 42 -25.14 -15.59 -0.18
CA ARG A 42 -25.48 -15.93 1.22
C ARG A 42 -25.16 -14.84 2.25
N GLY A 43 -24.63 -13.70 1.82
CA GLY A 43 -24.39 -12.54 2.70
C GLY A 43 -23.53 -12.87 3.92
N ASP A 44 -23.97 -12.41 5.09
CA ASP A 44 -23.29 -12.55 6.38
C ASP A 44 -22.96 -14.02 6.72
N ALA A 45 -23.81 -14.96 6.32
CA ALA A 45 -23.62 -16.38 6.60
C ALA A 45 -22.35 -16.93 5.93
N ALA A 46 -22.10 -16.55 4.67
CA ALA A 46 -20.86 -16.93 3.99
C ALA A 46 -19.64 -16.27 4.62
N VAL A 47 -19.74 -14.98 4.99
CA VAL A 47 -18.64 -14.26 5.65
C VAL A 47 -18.23 -14.97 6.95
N ARG A 48 -19.19 -15.34 7.81
CA ARG A 48 -18.93 -16.09 9.05
C ARG A 48 -18.20 -17.42 8.78
N VAL A 49 -18.70 -18.20 7.81
CA VAL A 49 -18.09 -19.50 7.44
C VAL A 49 -16.63 -19.33 7.00
N TYR A 50 -16.33 -18.30 6.20
CA TYR A 50 -14.95 -18.06 5.75
C TYR A 50 -14.05 -17.49 6.86
N THR A 51 -14.59 -16.65 7.75
CA THR A 51 -13.85 -16.19 8.94
C THR A 51 -13.51 -17.36 9.86
N GLU A 52 -14.47 -18.25 10.14
CA GLU A 52 -14.21 -19.47 10.92
C GLU A 52 -13.18 -20.38 10.23
N LYS A 53 -13.31 -20.57 8.91
CA LYS A 53 -12.42 -21.42 8.14
C LYS A 53 -10.99 -20.91 8.10
N PHE A 54 -10.77 -19.62 7.85
CA PHE A 54 -9.45 -19.05 7.59
C PHE A 54 -8.83 -18.40 8.83
N ASP A 55 -9.61 -17.64 9.60
CA ASP A 55 -9.14 -16.90 10.78
C ASP A 55 -9.28 -17.72 12.07
N LYS A 56 -10.02 -18.84 12.03
CA LYS A 56 -10.28 -19.76 13.16
C LYS A 56 -11.09 -19.14 14.29
N VAL A 57 -12.01 -18.25 13.92
CA VAL A 57 -12.84 -17.48 14.86
C VAL A 57 -14.30 -17.58 14.46
N GLU A 58 -15.14 -18.03 15.38
CA GLU A 58 -16.59 -17.95 15.25
C GLU A 58 -17.07 -16.58 15.74
N LEU A 59 -17.88 -15.89 14.92
CA LEU A 59 -18.43 -14.58 15.24
C LEU A 59 -19.95 -14.58 15.08
N GLU A 60 -20.65 -14.12 16.10
CA GLU A 60 -22.08 -13.86 16.01
C GLU A 60 -22.34 -12.56 15.21
N LYS A 61 -21.71 -11.46 15.64
CA LYS A 61 -21.77 -10.15 14.98
C LYS A 61 -20.50 -9.91 14.19
N ILE A 62 -20.61 -9.69 12.87
CA ILE A 62 -19.46 -9.45 11.99
C ILE A 62 -19.21 -7.96 11.69
N VAL A 63 -20.21 -7.09 11.85
CA VAL A 63 -20.07 -5.65 11.65
C VAL A 63 -20.40 -4.91 12.93
N GLU A 64 -19.53 -3.98 13.33
CA GLU A 64 -19.76 -3.07 14.45
C GLU A 64 -19.97 -1.64 13.95
N ASN A 65 -20.89 -0.91 14.58
CA ASN A 65 -20.98 0.53 14.41
C ASN A 65 -19.94 1.19 15.31
N VAL A 66 -19.01 1.94 14.72
CA VAL A 66 -17.85 2.47 15.46
C VAL A 66 -18.26 3.47 16.53
N SER A 67 -19.40 4.15 16.36
CA SER A 67 -19.91 5.11 17.34
C SER A 67 -20.36 4.44 18.65
N GLU A 68 -20.81 3.18 18.58
CA GLU A 68 -21.31 2.41 19.73
C GLU A 68 -20.19 1.78 20.57
N LEU A 69 -19.00 1.61 19.98
CA LEU A 69 -17.86 1.04 20.68
C LEU A 69 -17.22 2.07 21.63
N PRO A 70 -16.70 1.67 22.81
CA PRO A 70 -15.90 2.56 23.63
C PRO A 70 -14.55 2.87 22.97
N TYR A 71 -13.92 4.00 23.32
CA TYR A 71 -12.52 4.20 22.97
C TYR A 71 -11.67 3.14 23.69
N PRO A 72 -10.77 2.45 22.98
CA PRO A 72 -9.91 1.46 23.60
C PRO A 72 -8.86 2.14 24.48
N GLU A 73 -8.53 1.50 25.59
CA GLU A 73 -7.40 1.90 26.43
C GLU A 73 -6.09 1.41 25.80
N LEU A 74 -5.18 2.35 25.57
CA LEU A 74 -3.84 2.13 25.01
C LEU A 74 -2.80 2.68 25.99
N ASP A 75 -1.59 2.11 25.94
CA ASP A 75 -0.44 2.72 26.61
C ASP A 75 -0.26 4.18 26.15
N PRO A 76 -0.02 5.14 27.06
CA PRO A 76 0.12 6.56 26.70
C PRO A 76 1.16 6.81 25.60
N THR A 77 2.28 6.08 25.62
CA THR A 77 3.37 6.21 24.63
C THR A 77 2.92 5.73 23.26
N ILE A 78 2.16 4.63 23.21
CA ILE A 78 1.59 4.09 21.96
C ILE A 78 0.55 5.06 21.39
N LYS A 79 -0.32 5.58 22.26
CA LYS A 79 -1.34 6.55 21.87
C LYS A 79 -0.71 7.83 21.33
N GLU A 80 0.31 8.36 22.00
CA GLU A 80 1.04 9.56 21.55
C GLU A 80 1.69 9.32 20.18
N ALA A 81 2.31 8.16 19.95
CA ALA A 81 2.89 7.82 18.66
C ALA A 81 1.84 7.80 17.53
N PHE A 82 0.65 7.24 17.77
CA PHE A 82 -0.44 7.28 16.80
C PHE A 82 -1.04 8.68 16.60
N ASP A 83 -1.04 9.51 17.64
CA ASP A 83 -1.49 10.89 17.54
C ASP A 83 -0.54 11.71 16.65
N VAL A 84 0.78 11.59 16.85
CA VAL A 84 1.79 12.20 15.97
C VAL A 84 1.65 11.69 14.53
N ALA A 85 1.45 10.40 14.33
CA ALA A 85 1.26 9.83 13.00
C ALA A 85 0.01 10.40 12.32
N TYR A 86 -1.12 10.45 13.04
CA TYR A 86 -2.36 11.02 12.53
C TYR A 86 -2.19 12.49 12.15
N ASP A 87 -1.57 13.31 13.01
CA ASP A 87 -1.44 14.75 12.76
C ASP A 87 -0.59 15.03 11.52
N ASN A 88 0.50 14.29 11.34
CA ASN A 88 1.35 14.40 10.14
C ASN A 88 0.62 13.94 8.87
N ILE A 89 -0.08 12.81 8.92
CA ILE A 89 -0.86 12.28 7.79
C ILE A 89 -1.99 13.26 7.43
N TYR A 90 -2.69 13.80 8.42
CA TYR A 90 -3.78 14.74 8.24
C TYR A 90 -3.29 16.05 7.61
N ALA A 91 -2.21 16.62 8.14
CA ALA A 91 -1.62 17.86 7.62
C ALA A 91 -1.19 17.69 6.15
N PHE A 92 -0.52 16.57 5.82
CA PHE A 92 -0.08 16.29 4.46
C PHE A 92 -1.25 16.16 3.47
N HIS A 93 -2.26 15.35 3.79
CA HIS A 93 -3.41 15.13 2.90
C HIS A 93 -4.32 16.35 2.81
N LEU A 94 -4.46 17.13 3.89
CA LEU A 94 -5.26 18.36 3.86
C LEU A 94 -4.67 19.39 2.90
N ALA A 95 -3.34 19.48 2.82
CA ALA A 95 -2.63 20.40 1.93
C ALA A 95 -2.89 20.11 0.44
N GLN A 96 -3.33 18.90 0.07
CA GLN A 96 -3.64 18.51 -1.31
C GLN A 96 -4.99 19.08 -1.82
N LYS A 97 -5.79 19.70 -0.94
CA LYS A 97 -7.11 20.24 -1.30
C LYS A 97 -6.97 21.35 -2.35
N SER A 98 -7.35 21.02 -3.58
CA SER A 98 -7.30 21.96 -4.71
C SER A 98 -8.35 23.06 -4.60
N VAL A 99 -7.97 24.30 -4.93
CA VAL A 99 -8.91 25.42 -5.06
C VAL A 99 -9.78 25.24 -6.30
N GLU A 100 -11.10 25.33 -6.14
CA GLU A 100 -12.03 25.22 -7.25
C GLU A 100 -11.99 26.47 -8.15
N LYS A 101 -11.27 26.39 -9.27
CA LYS A 101 -11.15 27.49 -10.24
C LYS A 101 -12.26 27.42 -11.29
N SER A 102 -12.85 28.58 -11.57
CA SER A 102 -13.75 28.78 -12.71
C SER A 102 -12.95 29.34 -13.87
N VAL A 103 -13.11 28.78 -15.06
CA VAL A 103 -12.43 29.20 -16.29
C VAL A 103 -13.48 29.62 -17.31
N GLU A 104 -13.31 30.80 -17.92
CA GLU A 104 -14.15 31.31 -18.99
C GLU A 104 -13.26 31.60 -20.19
N ASN A 105 -13.16 30.63 -21.10
CA ASN A 105 -12.26 30.73 -22.25
C ASN A 105 -12.89 31.50 -23.42
N MET A 106 -14.22 31.49 -23.49
CA MET A 106 -15.03 32.31 -24.39
C MET A 106 -16.08 33.02 -23.55
N LYS A 107 -16.34 34.28 -23.85
CA LYS A 107 -17.34 35.08 -23.14
C LYS A 107 -18.70 34.35 -23.11
N GLY A 108 -19.24 34.10 -21.92
CA GLY A 108 -20.48 33.37 -21.71
C GLY A 108 -20.34 31.84 -21.57
N VAL A 109 -19.15 31.26 -21.77
CA VAL A 109 -18.90 29.81 -21.61
C VAL A 109 -18.00 29.58 -20.39
N ARG A 110 -18.64 29.29 -19.25
CA ARG A 110 -17.96 29.07 -17.97
C ARG A 110 -17.87 27.58 -17.64
N CYS A 111 -16.65 27.11 -17.44
CA CYS A 111 -16.35 25.76 -16.99
C CYS A 111 -15.78 25.80 -15.57
N LYS A 112 -16.18 24.85 -14.71
CA LYS A 112 -15.62 24.70 -13.36
C LYS A 112 -15.47 23.21 -13.04
N ARG A 113 -14.38 22.85 -12.37
CA ARG A 113 -14.21 21.53 -11.75
C ARG A 113 -14.52 21.63 -10.27
N VAL A 114 -15.42 20.79 -9.79
CA VAL A 114 -15.82 20.71 -8.38
C VAL A 114 -15.49 19.33 -7.83
N ALA A 115 -14.95 19.27 -6.63
CA ALA A 115 -14.67 18.00 -5.97
C ALA A 115 -15.91 17.54 -5.20
N ARG A 116 -16.25 16.25 -5.29
CA ARG A 116 -17.28 15.60 -4.49
C ARG A 116 -16.68 14.31 -3.95
N SER A 117 -16.92 14.03 -2.67
CA SER A 117 -16.52 12.76 -2.08
C SER A 117 -17.28 11.61 -2.73
N ILE A 118 -16.64 10.45 -2.73
CA ILE A 118 -17.33 9.19 -2.93
C ILE A 118 -18.24 8.98 -1.72
N GLY A 119 -19.49 8.57 -1.95
CA GLY A 119 -20.50 8.48 -0.89
C GLY A 119 -20.14 7.42 0.14
N SER A 120 -19.71 6.24 -0.33
CA SER A 120 -19.36 5.08 0.51
C SER A 120 -18.04 4.45 0.10
N VAL A 121 -17.11 4.29 1.04
CA VAL A 121 -15.77 3.70 0.80
C VAL A 121 -15.48 2.55 1.74
N GLY A 122 -14.86 1.50 1.21
CA GLY A 122 -14.37 0.34 1.97
C GLY A 122 -12.86 0.40 2.11
N LEU A 123 -12.34 0.21 3.32
CA LEU A 123 -10.93 0.29 3.65
C LEU A 123 -10.48 -1.06 4.19
N TYR A 124 -9.66 -1.79 3.45
CA TYR A 124 -9.13 -3.06 3.91
C TYR A 124 -7.81 -2.85 4.66
N VAL A 125 -7.77 -3.27 5.92
CA VAL A 125 -6.59 -3.25 6.79
C VAL A 125 -6.15 -4.70 7.03
N PRO A 126 -4.95 -5.08 6.57
CA PRO A 126 -4.42 -6.41 6.84
C PRO A 126 -4.29 -6.69 8.34
N GLY A 127 -4.56 -7.93 8.72
CA GLY A 127 -4.34 -8.46 10.05
C GLY A 127 -3.96 -9.95 10.00
N GLY A 128 -4.12 -10.65 11.12
CA GLY A 128 -3.67 -12.04 11.28
C GLY A 128 -2.29 -12.09 11.92
N THR A 129 -1.24 -12.45 11.16
CA THR A 129 0.13 -12.60 11.69
C THR A 129 0.80 -11.28 12.05
N ALA A 130 0.43 -10.19 11.38
CA ALA A 130 0.86 -8.83 11.71
C ALA A 130 -0.33 -7.88 11.57
N VAL A 131 -0.61 -7.11 12.62
CA VAL A 131 -1.66 -6.09 12.61
C VAL A 131 -1.06 -4.76 12.17
N LEU A 132 -1.74 -4.03 11.27
CA LEU A 132 -1.21 -2.79 10.68
C LEU A 132 -2.09 -1.55 10.94
N PRO A 133 -2.10 -0.99 12.18
CA PRO A 133 -2.85 0.22 12.50
C PRO A 133 -2.41 1.44 11.67
N SER A 134 -1.15 1.48 11.22
CA SER A 134 -0.66 2.50 10.29
C SER A 134 -1.44 2.53 8.98
N THR A 135 -1.86 1.36 8.46
CA THR A 135 -2.69 1.28 7.25
C THR A 135 -4.09 1.83 7.53
N ALA A 136 -4.64 1.61 8.72
CA ALA A 136 -5.92 2.21 9.11
C ALA A 136 -5.85 3.74 9.01
N LEU A 137 -4.80 4.37 9.55
CA LEU A 137 -4.60 5.83 9.44
C LEU A 137 -4.44 6.29 7.98
N MET A 138 -3.56 5.64 7.21
CA MET A 138 -3.29 6.02 5.82
C MET A 138 -4.54 5.97 4.92
N LEU A 139 -5.50 5.12 5.24
CA LEU A 139 -6.75 4.99 4.47
C LEU A 139 -7.88 5.88 5.01
N SER A 140 -8.07 5.92 6.33
CA SER A 140 -9.22 6.58 6.95
C SER A 140 -9.06 8.09 7.04
N VAL A 141 -7.86 8.61 7.27
CA VAL A 141 -7.59 10.06 7.34
C VAL A 141 -7.96 10.80 6.04
N PRO A 142 -7.50 10.37 4.84
CA PRO A 142 -7.94 11.02 3.60
C PRO A 142 -9.44 10.85 3.35
N ALA A 143 -10.06 9.73 3.75
CA ALA A 143 -11.51 9.55 3.65
C ALA A 143 -12.30 10.55 4.52
N GLN A 144 -11.79 10.83 5.73
CA GLN A 144 -12.32 11.84 6.63
C GLN A 144 -12.21 13.25 6.02
N ILE A 145 -11.03 13.61 5.49
CA ILE A 145 -10.78 14.92 4.87
C ILE A 145 -11.67 15.12 3.63
N ALA A 146 -11.85 14.06 2.83
CA ALA A 146 -12.74 14.09 1.68
C ALA A 146 -14.21 14.28 2.09
N GLY A 147 -14.60 13.84 3.29
CA GLY A 147 -15.98 13.86 3.76
C GLY A 147 -16.81 12.71 3.18
N CYS A 148 -16.22 11.50 3.11
CA CYS A 148 -16.97 10.30 2.77
C CYS A 148 -18.02 10.02 3.87
N LYS A 149 -19.27 9.74 3.48
CA LYS A 149 -20.37 9.60 4.45
C LYS A 149 -20.36 8.24 5.15
N THR A 150 -20.09 7.18 4.37
CA THR A 150 -19.96 5.82 4.88
C THR A 150 -18.53 5.36 4.66
N VAL A 151 -17.87 5.00 5.76
CA VAL A 151 -16.51 4.47 5.77
C VAL A 151 -16.54 3.13 6.49
N VAL A 152 -16.39 2.04 5.74
CA VAL A 152 -16.36 0.67 6.26
C VAL A 152 -14.90 0.22 6.33
N LEU A 153 -14.39 -0.09 7.51
CA LEU A 153 -13.04 -0.64 7.68
C LEU A 153 -13.12 -2.15 7.89
N ALA A 154 -12.56 -2.92 6.98
CA ALA A 154 -12.45 -4.36 7.10
C ALA A 154 -11.10 -4.75 7.72
N THR A 155 -11.12 -5.56 8.77
CA THR A 155 -9.94 -6.17 9.38
C THR A 155 -10.31 -7.55 9.90
N PRO A 156 -9.47 -8.59 9.70
CA PRO A 156 -9.72 -9.87 10.36
C PRO A 156 -9.70 -9.69 11.88
N PRO A 157 -10.57 -10.43 12.61
CA PRO A 157 -10.60 -10.38 14.06
C PRO A 157 -9.33 -10.99 14.68
N GLY A 158 -9.05 -10.62 15.93
CA GLY A 158 -8.14 -11.38 16.78
C GLY A 158 -8.67 -12.78 17.09
N GLN A 159 -7.81 -13.65 17.62
CA GLN A 159 -8.20 -15.03 17.99
C GLN A 159 -9.29 -15.08 19.08
N ASP A 160 -9.45 -13.99 19.83
CA ASP A 160 -10.51 -13.77 20.82
C ASP A 160 -11.80 -13.19 20.20
N GLY A 161 -11.85 -13.03 18.88
CA GLY A 161 -12.97 -12.43 18.16
C GLY A 161 -13.02 -10.90 18.18
N ASN A 162 -12.10 -10.24 18.88
CA ASN A 162 -12.10 -8.79 19.06
C ASN A 162 -11.32 -8.06 17.96
N ILE A 163 -11.61 -6.77 17.84
CA ILE A 163 -10.83 -5.86 16.98
C ILE A 163 -9.57 -5.47 17.75
N CYS A 164 -8.42 -5.45 17.06
CA CYS A 164 -7.19 -4.90 17.64
C CYS A 164 -7.41 -3.47 18.15
N LYS A 165 -7.01 -3.22 19.41
CA LYS A 165 -7.25 -1.95 20.11
C LYS A 165 -6.66 -0.76 19.36
N GLU A 166 -5.46 -0.91 18.81
CA GLU A 166 -4.75 0.12 18.05
C GLU A 166 -5.48 0.44 16.73
N VAL A 167 -6.01 -0.58 16.05
CA VAL A 167 -6.83 -0.39 14.83
C VAL A 167 -8.14 0.32 15.17
N LEU A 168 -8.83 -0.10 16.24
CA LEU A 168 -10.06 0.54 16.71
C LEU A 168 -9.81 2.01 17.11
N TYR A 169 -8.70 2.30 17.78
CA TYR A 169 -8.29 3.66 18.13
C TYR A 169 -8.14 4.54 16.89
N CYS A 170 -7.36 4.08 15.90
CA CYS A 170 -7.13 4.80 14.65
C CYS A 170 -8.44 5.00 13.87
N ALA A 171 -9.28 3.96 13.79
CA ALA A 171 -10.57 4.00 13.12
C ALA A 171 -11.51 5.05 13.75
N LYS A 172 -11.61 5.08 15.08
CA LYS A 172 -12.38 6.09 15.81
C LYS A 172 -11.84 7.49 15.59
N LYS A 173 -10.53 7.69 15.72
CA LYS A 173 -9.89 9.01 15.56
C LYS A 173 -10.12 9.60 14.17
N ALA A 174 -10.11 8.77 13.14
CA ALA A 174 -10.32 9.17 11.75
C ALA A 174 -11.79 9.09 11.28
N GLY A 175 -12.76 8.87 12.16
CA GLY A 175 -14.18 8.93 11.82
C GLY A 175 -14.68 7.78 10.93
N VAL A 176 -14.10 6.59 11.05
CA VAL A 176 -14.66 5.38 10.44
C VAL A 176 -16.05 5.13 11.01
N THR A 177 -16.99 4.74 10.15
CA THR A 177 -18.40 4.53 10.55
C THR A 177 -18.71 3.10 10.97
N HIS A 178 -18.16 2.12 10.24
CA HIS A 178 -18.42 0.69 10.46
C HIS A 178 -17.10 -0.07 10.46
N ILE A 179 -16.97 -1.08 11.31
CA ILE A 179 -15.87 -2.04 11.24
C ILE A 179 -16.42 -3.42 10.90
N LEU A 180 -15.97 -3.98 9.79
CA LEU A 180 -16.21 -5.36 9.38
C LEU A 180 -15.08 -6.25 9.93
N LYS A 181 -15.43 -7.15 10.85
CA LYS A 181 -14.54 -8.17 11.45
C LYS A 181 -14.38 -9.36 10.50
N ALA A 182 -13.77 -9.12 9.35
CA ALA A 182 -13.43 -10.13 8.37
C ALA A 182 -12.18 -9.74 7.58
N GLY A 183 -11.38 -10.73 7.20
CA GLY A 183 -10.23 -10.58 6.30
C GLY A 183 -10.48 -11.13 4.90
N GLY A 184 -9.43 -11.18 4.09
CA GLY A 184 -9.39 -11.94 2.84
C GLY A 184 -10.39 -11.49 1.77
N ALA A 185 -10.67 -12.38 0.83
CA ALA A 185 -11.59 -12.12 -0.27
C ALA A 185 -13.04 -11.98 0.18
N GLN A 186 -13.44 -12.68 1.25
CA GLN A 186 -14.78 -12.60 1.81
C GLN A 186 -15.11 -11.18 2.30
N ALA A 187 -14.13 -10.48 2.91
CA ALA A 187 -14.33 -9.11 3.35
C ALA A 187 -14.45 -8.12 2.18
N ILE A 188 -13.64 -8.30 1.14
CA ILE A 188 -13.73 -7.49 -0.09
C ILE A 188 -15.09 -7.70 -0.76
N SER A 189 -15.55 -8.95 -0.85
CA SER A 189 -16.85 -9.29 -1.43
C SER A 189 -18.00 -8.69 -0.63
N ALA A 190 -17.94 -8.77 0.70
CA ALA A 190 -18.97 -8.21 1.60
C ALA A 190 -19.10 -6.69 1.43
N MET A 191 -17.99 -5.95 1.37
CA MET A 191 -18.03 -4.51 1.11
C MET A 191 -18.53 -4.19 -0.31
N ALA A 192 -18.14 -5.00 -1.31
CA ALA A 192 -18.47 -4.73 -2.70
C ALA A 192 -19.96 -4.92 -3.03
N TRP A 193 -20.55 -6.03 -2.56
CA TRP A 193 -21.95 -6.33 -2.78
C TRP A 193 -22.86 -5.72 -1.71
N GLY A 194 -22.33 -5.47 -0.52
CA GLY A 194 -23.12 -5.31 0.69
C GLY A 194 -23.64 -6.67 1.18
N THR A 195 -23.95 -6.74 2.47
CA THR A 195 -24.63 -7.87 3.10
C THR A 195 -25.75 -7.36 4.00
N GLU A 196 -26.39 -8.24 4.77
CA GLU A 196 -27.43 -7.85 5.73
C GLU A 196 -26.91 -6.85 6.77
N SER A 197 -25.65 -7.00 7.19
CA SER A 197 -25.02 -6.11 8.17
C SER A 197 -23.93 -5.19 7.59
N CYS A 198 -23.27 -5.57 6.48
CA CYS A 198 -22.19 -4.78 5.89
C CYS A 198 -22.74 -3.79 4.84
N PRO A 199 -22.52 -2.48 5.02
CA PRO A 199 -22.91 -1.51 4.00
C PRO A 199 -22.16 -1.73 2.69
N LYS A 200 -22.88 -1.69 1.57
CA LYS A 200 -22.28 -1.65 0.24
C LYS A 200 -21.43 -0.37 0.08
N VAL A 201 -20.25 -0.52 -0.51
CA VAL A 201 -19.36 0.60 -0.85
C VAL A 201 -19.24 0.81 -2.36
N GLU A 202 -18.77 1.97 -2.76
CA GLU A 202 -18.58 2.37 -4.17
C GLU A 202 -17.12 2.25 -4.59
N LYS A 203 -16.19 2.33 -3.63
CA LYS A 203 -14.76 2.16 -3.87
C LYS A 203 -14.07 1.43 -2.72
N ILE A 204 -13.25 0.44 -3.05
CA ILE A 204 -12.45 -0.33 -2.07
C ILE A 204 -10.98 0.05 -2.16
N PHE A 205 -10.39 0.34 -1.01
CA PHE A 205 -9.00 0.73 -0.83
C PHE A 205 -8.26 -0.28 0.04
N GLY A 206 -6.94 -0.26 -0.07
CA GLY A 206 -6.07 -0.87 0.91
C GLY A 206 -5.21 -2.00 0.35
N PRO A 207 -4.04 -2.21 0.97
CA PRO A 207 -3.12 -3.27 0.59
C PRO A 207 -3.64 -4.62 1.08
N GLY A 208 -3.12 -5.70 0.51
CA GLY A 208 -3.43 -7.05 0.97
C GLY A 208 -2.55 -8.10 0.33
N ASN A 209 -2.72 -9.34 0.75
CA ASN A 209 -2.08 -10.45 0.07
C ASN A 209 -2.66 -10.64 -1.35
N GLN A 210 -2.06 -11.56 -2.11
CA GLN A 210 -2.48 -11.86 -3.48
C GLN A 210 -3.97 -12.22 -3.63
N TYR A 211 -4.60 -12.81 -2.60
CA TYR A 211 -6.01 -13.18 -2.60
C TYR A 211 -6.92 -11.97 -2.47
N VAL A 212 -6.55 -11.02 -1.60
CA VAL A 212 -7.25 -9.73 -1.44
C VAL A 212 -7.13 -8.91 -2.73
N THR A 213 -5.93 -8.81 -3.29
CA THR A 213 -5.69 -8.12 -4.56
C THR A 213 -6.49 -8.76 -5.70
N ALA A 214 -6.50 -10.09 -5.77
CA ALA A 214 -7.28 -10.81 -6.77
C ALA A 214 -8.80 -10.56 -6.62
N ALA A 215 -9.33 -10.56 -5.39
CA ALA A 215 -10.73 -10.24 -5.14
C ALA A 215 -11.09 -8.82 -5.59
N LYS A 216 -10.25 -7.83 -5.26
CA LYS A 216 -10.39 -6.44 -5.73
C LYS A 216 -10.43 -6.36 -7.26
N MET A 217 -9.54 -7.10 -7.94
CA MET A 217 -9.45 -7.12 -9.40
C MET A 217 -10.65 -7.80 -10.08
N ILE A 218 -11.22 -8.85 -9.47
CA ILE A 218 -12.45 -9.50 -9.95
C ILE A 218 -13.62 -8.53 -9.79
N LEU A 219 -13.79 -7.96 -8.60
CA LEU A 219 -14.97 -7.19 -8.25
C LEU A 219 -15.08 -5.85 -9.01
N GLN A 220 -13.96 -5.20 -9.34
CA GLN A 220 -14.00 -3.99 -10.19
C GLN A 220 -14.57 -4.24 -11.60
N ASN A 221 -14.55 -5.49 -12.07
CA ASN A 221 -15.08 -5.89 -13.38
C ASN A 221 -16.45 -6.59 -13.25
N SER A 222 -17.07 -6.55 -12.07
CA SER A 222 -18.33 -7.23 -11.79
C SER A 222 -19.52 -6.27 -11.76
N GLU A 223 -20.73 -6.83 -11.75
CA GLU A 223 -21.99 -6.09 -11.57
C GLU A 223 -22.13 -5.44 -10.18
N ALA A 224 -21.13 -5.54 -9.30
CA ALA A 224 -21.12 -4.87 -8.01
C ALA A 224 -21.03 -3.34 -8.17
N MET A 225 -20.63 -2.84 -9.35
CA MET A 225 -20.47 -1.42 -9.63
C MET A 225 -19.54 -0.75 -8.62
N ILE A 226 -18.37 -1.35 -8.41
CA ILE A 226 -17.35 -0.85 -7.49
C ILE A 226 -16.07 -0.53 -8.24
N SER A 227 -15.34 0.46 -7.74
CA SER A 227 -13.97 0.73 -8.19
C SER A 227 -12.96 0.33 -7.11
N ILE A 228 -11.68 0.29 -7.48
CA ILE A 228 -10.58 0.07 -6.53
C ILE A 228 -9.55 1.19 -6.67
N ASP A 229 -8.69 1.35 -5.66
CA ASP A 229 -7.54 2.25 -5.71
C ASP A 229 -6.48 1.79 -6.73
N MET A 230 -5.91 0.61 -6.50
CA MET A 230 -4.90 -0.01 -7.34
C MET A 230 -4.78 -1.51 -7.03
N PRO A 231 -4.33 -2.34 -7.99
CA PRO A 231 -3.81 -3.67 -7.70
C PRO A 231 -2.54 -3.54 -6.86
N ALA A 232 -2.64 -3.81 -5.56
CA ALA A 232 -1.48 -3.78 -4.68
C ALA A 232 -0.65 -5.05 -4.90
N GLY A 233 0.61 -4.87 -5.34
CA GLY A 233 1.62 -5.92 -5.37
C GLY A 233 2.31 -6.09 -4.01
N PRO A 234 3.21 -7.08 -3.87
CA PRO A 234 4.07 -7.17 -2.69
C PRO A 234 4.88 -5.88 -2.50
N SER A 235 5.20 -5.55 -1.25
CA SER A 235 6.01 -4.37 -0.93
C SER A 235 7.40 -4.48 -1.53
N GLU A 236 7.88 -3.39 -2.11
CA GLU A 236 9.20 -3.28 -2.76
C GLU A 236 9.89 -2.00 -2.28
N VAL A 237 11.23 -2.04 -2.20
CA VAL A 237 12.08 -0.88 -1.91
C VAL A 237 13.24 -0.86 -2.89
N LEU A 238 13.66 0.33 -3.30
CA LEU A 238 14.88 0.57 -4.06
C LEU A 238 15.73 1.57 -3.28
N VAL A 239 16.88 1.13 -2.79
CA VAL A 239 17.84 2.02 -2.13
C VAL A 239 18.83 2.54 -3.17
N ILE A 240 19.04 3.85 -3.21
CA ILE A 240 20.13 4.47 -3.97
C ILE A 240 21.13 5.00 -2.94
N ALA A 241 22.37 4.52 -3.03
CA ALA A 241 23.42 4.88 -2.10
C ALA A 241 24.64 5.41 -2.84
N ASP A 242 25.23 6.48 -2.32
CA ASP A 242 26.53 6.99 -2.77
C ASP A 242 27.62 6.71 -1.71
N LYS A 243 28.81 7.28 -1.91
CA LYS A 243 29.95 7.10 -1.00
C LYS A 243 29.74 7.72 0.39
N LEU A 244 28.76 8.61 0.56
CA LEU A 244 28.46 9.26 1.84
C LEU A 244 27.42 8.48 2.65
N ALA A 245 26.72 7.55 2.01
CA ALA A 245 25.70 6.74 2.67
C ALA A 245 26.32 5.73 3.64
N SER A 246 25.71 5.60 4.83
CA SER A 246 26.11 4.64 5.85
C SER A 246 25.73 3.21 5.41
N PRO A 247 26.69 2.27 5.32
CA PRO A 247 26.40 0.87 5.01
C PRO A 247 25.41 0.22 5.98
N VAL A 248 25.43 0.63 7.25
CA VAL A 248 24.52 0.11 8.27
C VAL A 248 23.08 0.54 8.00
N HIS A 249 22.87 1.80 7.60
CA HIS A 249 21.53 2.31 7.29
C HIS A 249 20.99 1.68 6.00
N ILE A 250 21.82 1.56 4.96
CA ILE A 250 21.45 0.86 3.72
C ILE A 250 20.98 -0.57 4.02
N ALA A 251 21.74 -1.30 4.85
CA ALA A 251 21.37 -2.66 5.23
C ALA A 251 20.06 -2.70 6.04
N ALA A 252 19.86 -1.77 6.97
CA ALA A 252 18.63 -1.65 7.75
C ALA A 252 17.41 -1.36 6.86
N ASP A 253 17.53 -0.44 5.90
CA ASP A 253 16.45 -0.09 4.97
C ASP A 253 16.05 -1.28 4.10
N LEU A 254 17.03 -2.03 3.56
CA LEU A 254 16.76 -3.24 2.79
C LEU A 254 16.10 -4.33 3.64
N LEU A 255 16.53 -4.50 4.89
CA LEU A 255 15.96 -5.48 5.80
C LEU A 255 14.54 -5.09 6.24
N SER A 256 14.23 -3.80 6.35
CA SER A 256 12.91 -3.33 6.80
C SER A 256 11.76 -3.89 5.95
N GLN A 257 11.94 -3.99 4.63
CA GLN A 257 10.96 -4.58 3.71
C GLN A 257 11.11 -6.10 3.57
N ALA A 258 12.28 -6.63 3.90
CA ALA A 258 12.55 -8.05 3.85
C ALA A 258 11.72 -8.86 4.84
N TYR A 259 11.57 -8.33 6.06
CA TYR A 259 10.83 -9.01 7.12
C TYR A 259 9.32 -9.09 6.85
N LEU A 260 8.76 -8.13 6.10
CA LEU A 260 7.33 -8.13 5.72
C LEU A 260 7.01 -9.18 4.65
N ASN A 261 8.00 -9.56 3.84
CA ASN A 261 7.87 -10.58 2.81
C ASN A 261 8.59 -11.86 3.27
N GLN A 262 7.93 -12.74 4.05
CA GLN A 262 8.50 -13.97 4.64
C GLN A 262 9.15 -14.95 3.62
N LYS A 263 10.31 -14.59 3.06
CA LYS A 263 11.20 -15.43 2.27
C LYS A 263 12.65 -15.13 2.69
N ARG A 264 13.08 -15.91 3.69
CA ARG A 264 14.46 -16.35 3.99
C ARG A 264 15.56 -15.28 3.92
N ILE A 265 15.93 -14.72 5.07
CA ILE A 265 17.12 -13.86 5.23
C ILE A 265 18.34 -14.74 5.48
N LEU A 266 19.37 -14.62 4.65
CA LEU A 266 20.67 -15.26 4.84
C LEU A 266 21.72 -14.15 4.88
N SER A 267 22.05 -13.70 6.09
CA SER A 267 23.10 -12.72 6.34
C SER A 267 24.47 -13.40 6.37
N ARG A 268 25.43 -12.90 5.58
CA ARG A 268 26.86 -13.15 5.82
C ARG A 268 27.61 -11.83 5.80
N SER A 269 28.56 -11.74 6.73
CA SER A 269 29.40 -10.59 7.07
C SER A 269 29.99 -9.87 5.86
N CYS A 270 29.83 -8.55 5.83
CA CYS A 270 30.47 -7.66 4.88
C CYS A 270 31.90 -7.39 5.37
N GLN A 271 32.89 -8.02 4.74
CA GLN A 271 34.29 -7.61 4.88
C GLN A 271 34.51 -6.34 4.08
N SER A 272 35.19 -5.39 4.73
CA SER A 272 35.60 -4.10 4.23
C SER A 272 36.40 -4.23 2.93
N ASP A 273 35.87 -3.72 1.82
CA ASP A 273 36.73 -3.34 0.70
C ASP A 273 36.29 -1.99 0.11
N SER A 274 37.25 -1.09 0.08
CA SER A 274 37.10 0.36 -0.02
C SER A 274 37.13 0.82 -1.47
N ARG A 275 36.05 0.60 -2.24
CA ARG A 275 35.92 1.21 -3.58
C ARG A 275 34.45 1.56 -3.89
N ASN A 276 34.24 2.78 -4.38
CA ASN A 276 32.96 3.36 -4.85
C ASN A 276 31.98 2.30 -5.39
N GLN A 277 30.93 1.98 -4.63
CA GLN A 277 29.84 1.12 -5.05
C GLN A 277 28.52 1.84 -4.76
N ILE A 278 27.68 1.97 -5.80
CA ILE A 278 26.25 2.28 -5.61
C ILE A 278 25.57 0.94 -5.33
N LEU A 279 24.86 0.83 -4.22
CA LEU A 279 24.12 -0.39 -3.86
C LEU A 279 22.64 -0.17 -4.17
N LEU A 280 22.24 -0.48 -5.40
CA LEU A 280 20.81 -0.67 -5.70
C LEU A 280 20.37 -2.01 -5.11
N CYS A 281 19.19 -2.10 -4.51
CA CYS A 281 18.63 -3.42 -4.20
C CYS A 281 17.12 -3.35 -4.08
N SER A 282 16.43 -3.64 -5.19
CA SER A 282 15.12 -4.30 -5.14
C SER A 282 15.31 -5.77 -4.82
N TYR A 283 14.25 -6.53 -4.56
CA TYR A 283 14.28 -7.96 -4.22
C TYR A 283 14.75 -8.89 -5.37
N SER A 284 16.02 -8.70 -5.74
CA SER A 284 16.70 -8.84 -7.03
C SER A 284 17.04 -7.44 -7.51
N LEU A 285 18.25 -6.96 -7.19
CA LEU A 285 19.24 -6.44 -8.14
C LEU A 285 20.18 -5.44 -7.50
N THR A 286 21.46 -5.79 -7.40
CA THR A 286 22.53 -4.84 -7.11
C THR A 286 23.24 -4.43 -8.37
N ILE A 287 23.32 -3.13 -8.65
CA ILE A 287 24.07 -2.59 -9.78
C ILE A 287 25.32 -1.91 -9.24
N SER A 288 26.47 -2.58 -9.29
CA SER A 288 27.78 -1.99 -9.04
C SER A 288 28.22 -1.14 -10.24
N TRP A 289 29.02 -0.11 -10.02
CA TRP A 289 29.49 0.81 -11.06
C TRP A 289 31.02 0.90 -11.00
N SER A 290 31.73 0.45 -12.04
CA SER A 290 33.21 0.56 -12.09
C SER A 290 33.69 1.27 -13.35
N ARG A 291 34.32 2.44 -13.13
CA ARG A 291 35.12 3.31 -14.04
C ARG A 291 34.40 4.39 -14.86
N ILE A 292 33.97 5.47 -14.19
CA ILE A 292 34.28 6.83 -14.69
C ILE A 292 35.57 7.23 -13.97
N ASN A 293 36.72 6.88 -14.56
CA ASN A 293 37.98 7.54 -14.21
C ASN A 293 38.75 7.99 -15.48
N GLN A 294 38.09 7.95 -16.65
CA GLN A 294 38.65 8.45 -17.91
C GLN A 294 37.94 9.71 -18.44
N ALA A 295 36.79 10.11 -17.87
CA ALA A 295 36.20 11.43 -18.14
C ALA A 295 36.60 12.50 -17.09
N PHE A 296 37.35 12.12 -16.05
CA PHE A 296 37.70 13.01 -14.92
C PHE A 296 38.82 14.01 -15.21
N HIS A 297 39.48 13.96 -16.37
CA HIS A 297 40.56 14.91 -16.68
C HIS A 297 40.16 16.15 -17.48
N ARG A 298 38.87 16.34 -17.81
CA ARG A 298 38.42 17.55 -18.52
C ARG A 298 37.03 18.02 -18.13
N SER A 299 36.82 18.40 -16.86
CA SER A 299 35.80 19.42 -16.55
C SER A 299 36.01 19.97 -15.15
N LYS A 300 36.59 21.17 -15.04
CA LYS A 300 36.41 22.02 -13.88
C LYS A 300 34.98 22.57 -13.93
N ARG A 301 34.02 21.91 -13.27
CA ARG A 301 32.70 22.48 -12.86
C ARG A 301 31.96 21.42 -12.04
N GLY A 302 31.75 21.70 -10.75
CA GLY A 302 31.11 20.79 -9.79
C GLY A 302 29.62 20.56 -10.02
N ASP A 303 28.95 21.45 -10.74
CA ASP A 303 27.48 21.41 -10.90
C ASP A 303 27.01 20.36 -11.92
N ALA A 304 27.80 20.07 -12.96
CA ALA A 304 27.42 19.14 -14.02
C ALA A 304 27.45 17.65 -13.60
N VAL A 305 28.15 17.32 -12.51
CA VAL A 305 28.27 15.93 -12.01
C VAL A 305 27.02 15.53 -11.24
N LEU A 306 26.42 16.46 -10.49
CA LEU A 306 25.17 16.23 -9.78
C LEU A 306 24.03 16.02 -10.77
N ASP A 307 23.92 16.88 -11.80
CA ASP A 307 22.88 16.79 -12.83
C ASP A 307 22.96 15.48 -13.61
N HIS A 308 24.18 14.98 -13.89
CA HIS A 308 24.34 13.74 -14.65
C HIS A 308 23.99 12.50 -13.82
N LEU A 309 24.34 12.49 -12.53
CA LEU A 309 23.93 11.45 -11.57
C LEU A 309 22.41 11.48 -11.34
N LEU A 310 21.81 12.66 -11.13
CA LEU A 310 20.37 12.81 -10.99
C LEU A 310 19.64 12.30 -12.24
N SER A 311 20.09 12.70 -13.43
CA SER A 311 19.54 12.22 -14.71
C SER A 311 19.64 10.69 -14.83
N LEU A 312 20.76 10.09 -14.43
CA LEU A 312 20.95 8.64 -14.52
C LEU A 312 20.09 7.90 -13.50
N LEU A 313 19.96 8.43 -12.28
CA LEU A 313 19.11 7.88 -11.23
C LEU A 313 17.62 7.99 -11.59
N LEU A 314 17.18 9.14 -12.08
CA LEU A 314 15.82 9.36 -12.61
C LEU A 314 15.54 8.43 -13.80
N ARG A 315 16.54 8.16 -14.65
CA ARG A 315 16.42 7.15 -15.72
C ARG A 315 16.26 5.75 -15.15
N ILE A 316 17.05 5.34 -14.15
CA ILE A 316 16.93 4.00 -13.52
C ILE A 316 15.57 3.85 -12.81
N GLU A 317 15.11 4.88 -12.10
CA GLU A 317 13.80 4.91 -11.42
C GLU A 317 12.64 4.84 -12.43
N SER A 318 12.70 5.65 -13.49
CA SER A 318 11.75 5.61 -14.61
C SER A 318 11.77 4.26 -15.33
N LEU A 319 12.96 3.68 -15.54
CA LEU A 319 13.13 2.36 -16.15
C LEU A 319 12.51 1.24 -15.30
N LEU A 320 12.57 1.33 -13.97
CA LEU A 320 11.98 0.35 -13.05
C LEU A 320 10.48 0.56 -12.80
N SER A 321 9.86 1.54 -13.47
CA SER A 321 8.44 1.88 -13.33
C SER A 321 8.02 2.13 -11.88
N MET A 322 8.93 2.70 -11.07
CA MET A 322 8.55 3.28 -9.78
C MET A 322 7.92 4.65 -10.09
N ASN A 323 6.61 4.65 -10.38
CA ASN A 323 5.85 5.91 -10.49
C ASN A 323 5.73 6.54 -9.10
N VAL A 324 6.70 7.38 -8.71
CA VAL A 324 6.51 8.37 -7.63
C VAL A 324 5.59 9.51 -8.09
N SER A 325 5.23 9.54 -9.38
CA SER A 325 4.38 10.53 -10.03
C SER A 325 2.90 10.57 -9.59
N HIS A 326 2.47 9.72 -8.65
CA HIS A 326 1.11 9.74 -8.09
C HIS A 326 1.02 9.83 -6.56
N LEU A 327 2.10 10.28 -5.90
CA LEU A 327 2.11 10.59 -4.45
C LEU A 327 2.03 12.10 -4.13
N CYS A 328 1.54 12.91 -5.07
CA CYS A 328 1.25 14.33 -4.86
C CYS A 328 -0.25 14.59 -4.82
#